data_AF-A0A2E0LBS1-F1
#
_entry.id   AF-A0A2E0LBS1-F1
#
_cell.length_a   1.000
_cell.length_b   1.000
_cell.length_c   1.000
_cell.angle_alpha   90.00
_cell.angle_beta   90.00
_cell.angle_gamma   90.00
#
_symmetry.space_group_name_H-M   'P 1'
#
loop_
_entity.id
_entity.type
_entity.pdbx_description
1 polymer ?
#
loop_
_entity_poly.entity_id
_entity_poly.type
_entity_poly.pdbx_seq_one_letter_code
_entity_poly.pdbx_strand_id
1 'polypeptide(L)'
;MTDIEIIKRSEQVEGNFNNGEILEKKPVGFPQDGGKSRPYSNIFYWAHAWTNEKKSTIGLHPHQGFEICSFILSGKINHYDTKQERWITLRQGDVQIIRSGSGISHSEELLEKSEIFQIWFDPDLSKSLSQEASYDDYKPEDFHEEKSKEIYKKTICGPGSKMRMDSKGIEIFEYKVSKNKNVDVKQEKENIYSYFLIEGSLRIDNNTIEKGDFFKVHSDKKVRIESELDSKFFVIKSPRRTSYVTYAEKRII
;
A
#
# COMPACT_ATOMS: atom_id res chain seq x y z
N MET A 1 -24.87 -8.59 2.14
CA MET A 1 -24.64 -7.68 3.28
C MET A 1 -23.23 -7.16 3.08
N THR A 2 -22.99 -5.85 3.21
CA THR A 2 -21.63 -5.30 3.10
C THR A 2 -20.86 -5.79 4.32
N ASP A 3 -19.83 -6.59 4.11
CA ASP A 3 -18.95 -7.05 5.17
C ASP A 3 -17.75 -6.12 5.22
N ILE A 4 -17.58 -5.42 6.35
CA ILE A 4 -16.52 -4.43 6.56
C ILE A 4 -15.73 -4.83 7.79
N GLU A 5 -14.47 -5.16 7.59
CA GLU A 5 -13.52 -5.41 8.66
C GLU A 5 -12.69 -4.15 8.89
N ILE A 6 -12.89 -3.49 10.03
CA ILE A 6 -12.17 -2.25 10.40
C ILE A 6 -11.08 -2.58 11.41
N ILE A 7 -9.88 -2.08 11.14
CA ILE A 7 -8.71 -2.21 12.01
C ILE A 7 -8.30 -0.79 12.40
N LYS A 8 -8.63 -0.45 13.64
CA LYS A 8 -8.31 0.88 14.17
C LYS A 8 -6.81 1.08 14.24
N ARG A 9 -6.33 2.31 14.05
CA ARG A 9 -4.89 2.63 14.14
C ARG A 9 -4.23 2.11 15.44
N SER A 10 -4.97 2.14 16.55
CA SER A 10 -4.52 1.62 17.85
C SER A 10 -4.37 0.09 17.91
N GLU A 11 -4.99 -0.62 16.98
CA GLU A 11 -5.01 -2.09 16.91
C GLU A 11 -4.03 -2.65 15.88
N GLN A 12 -3.40 -1.76 15.10
CA GLN A 12 -2.35 -2.12 14.15
C GLN A 12 -1.04 -2.40 14.89
N VAL A 13 -0.27 -3.36 14.37
CA VAL A 13 1.03 -3.73 14.91
C VAL A 13 1.95 -2.51 14.88
N GLU A 14 2.65 -2.29 15.99
CA GLU A 14 3.72 -1.30 16.10
C GLU A 14 5.07 -1.94 15.77
N GLY A 15 5.90 -1.21 15.04
CA GLY A 15 7.29 -1.56 14.84
C GLY A 15 8.16 -0.31 14.77
N ASN A 16 9.46 -0.51 14.77
CA ASN A 16 10.41 0.56 14.58
C ASN A 16 11.74 0.03 14.03
N PHE A 17 12.51 0.93 13.44
CA PHE A 17 13.90 0.71 13.07
C PHE A 17 14.79 1.72 13.80
N ASN A 18 16.03 1.30 14.06
CA ASN A 18 17.07 2.15 14.67
C ASN A 18 16.61 2.83 15.97
N ASN A 19 16.02 2.06 16.89
CA ASN A 19 15.55 2.55 18.19
C ASN A 19 14.51 3.69 18.10
N GLY A 20 13.55 3.58 17.19
CA GLY A 20 12.44 4.53 17.07
C GLY A 20 12.71 5.72 16.14
N GLU A 21 13.82 5.72 15.41
CA GLU A 21 14.07 6.76 14.39
C GLU A 21 13.14 6.63 13.19
N ILE A 22 12.80 5.41 12.81
CA ILE A 22 11.70 5.10 11.89
C ILE A 22 10.65 4.38 12.70
N LEU A 23 9.42 4.89 12.69
CA LEU A 23 8.26 4.27 13.33
C LEU A 23 7.37 3.66 12.27
N GLU A 24 6.74 2.54 12.57
CA GLU A 24 5.76 1.92 11.67
C GLU A 24 4.49 1.47 12.39
N LYS A 25 3.38 1.59 11.67
CA LYS A 25 2.10 0.97 11.99
C LYS A 25 1.73 0.04 10.84
N LYS A 26 1.50 -1.23 11.15
CA LYS A 26 1.23 -2.27 10.15
C LYS A 26 -0.21 -2.77 10.27
N PRO A 27 -1.13 -2.31 9.41
CA PRO A 27 -2.44 -2.95 9.29
C PRO A 27 -2.34 -4.38 8.77
N VAL A 28 -1.32 -4.70 7.96
CA VAL A 28 -1.03 -6.07 7.50
C VAL A 28 0.43 -6.36 7.83
N GLY A 29 0.66 -7.08 8.93
CA GLY A 29 1.99 -7.50 9.36
C GLY A 29 2.23 -8.99 9.11
N PHE A 30 3.42 -9.46 9.48
CA PHE A 30 3.68 -10.89 9.45
C PHE A 30 2.87 -11.61 10.54
N PRO A 31 2.56 -12.91 10.37
CA PRO A 31 1.78 -13.64 11.38
C PRO A 31 2.42 -13.62 12.77
N GLN A 32 3.75 -13.64 12.87
CA GLN A 32 4.47 -13.57 14.13
C GLN A 32 4.36 -12.21 14.84
N ASP A 33 3.93 -11.16 14.13
CA ASP A 33 3.73 -9.83 14.68
C ASP A 33 2.45 -9.73 15.54
N GLY A 34 1.56 -10.73 15.46
CA GLY A 34 0.35 -10.79 16.28
C GLY A 34 -0.76 -9.79 15.90
N GLY A 35 -0.69 -9.19 14.71
CA GLY A 35 -1.70 -8.25 14.23
C GLY A 35 -3.07 -8.85 14.00
N LYS A 36 -4.12 -8.01 14.06
CA LYS A 36 -5.51 -8.42 13.78
C LYS A 36 -5.70 -8.90 12.33
N SER A 37 -5.18 -8.16 11.36
CA SER A 37 -5.16 -8.63 9.97
C SER A 37 -4.00 -9.59 9.76
N ARG A 38 -4.28 -10.68 9.04
CA ARG A 38 -3.27 -11.57 8.49
C ARG A 38 -3.05 -11.26 7.02
N PRO A 39 -1.95 -11.73 6.40
CA PRO A 39 -1.82 -11.78 4.95
C PRO A 39 -3.07 -12.37 4.28
N TYR A 40 -3.47 -11.80 3.15
CA TYR A 40 -4.65 -12.21 2.38
C TYR A 40 -4.45 -11.88 0.91
N SER A 41 -5.22 -12.50 0.00
CA SER A 41 -5.03 -12.29 -1.43
C SER A 41 -3.54 -12.49 -1.78
N ASN A 42 -2.98 -11.59 -2.59
CA ASN A 42 -1.57 -11.40 -2.85
C ASN A 42 -0.98 -10.19 -2.11
N ILE A 43 -1.52 -9.81 -0.95
CA ILE A 43 -0.99 -8.75 -0.07
C ILE A 43 -0.58 -9.38 1.26
N PHE A 44 0.71 -9.35 1.58
CA PHE A 44 1.22 -9.99 2.78
C PHE A 44 1.97 -9.06 3.73
N TYR A 45 2.22 -7.82 3.31
CA TYR A 45 2.78 -6.78 4.15
C TYR A 45 2.25 -5.41 3.72
N TRP A 46 1.84 -4.60 4.68
CA TRP A 46 1.51 -3.19 4.50
C TRP A 46 1.90 -2.44 5.76
N ALA A 47 2.97 -1.65 5.66
CA ALA A 47 3.41 -0.73 6.70
C ALA A 47 3.14 0.71 6.29
N HIS A 48 2.58 1.48 7.21
CA HIS A 48 2.65 2.93 7.21
C HIS A 48 3.83 3.33 8.09
N ALA A 49 4.91 3.81 7.47
CA ALA A 49 6.17 4.14 8.14
C ALA A 49 6.50 5.63 8.01
N TRP A 50 7.09 6.20 9.06
CA TRP A 50 7.46 7.60 9.07
C TRP A 50 8.68 7.89 9.95
N THR A 51 9.32 9.01 9.66
CA THR A 51 10.32 9.66 10.51
C THR A 51 9.75 10.95 11.07
N ASN A 52 10.19 11.32 12.28
CA ASN A 52 9.84 12.61 12.87
C ASN A 52 10.89 13.65 12.50
N GLU A 53 11.81 13.97 13.42
CA GLU A 53 12.74 15.09 13.26
C GLU A 53 14.09 14.71 12.64
N LYS A 54 14.39 13.43 12.53
CA LYS A 54 15.68 12.93 12.03
C LYS A 54 15.47 11.97 10.88
N LYS A 55 16.37 12.03 9.90
CA LYS A 55 16.50 10.98 8.89
C LYS A 55 17.05 9.70 9.52
N SER A 56 16.77 8.57 8.91
CA SER A 56 17.32 7.28 9.35
C SER A 56 17.38 6.29 8.18
N THR A 57 18.30 5.34 8.27
CA THR A 57 18.60 4.39 7.19
C THR A 57 18.38 2.96 7.66
N ILE A 58 17.55 2.22 6.92
CA ILE A 58 17.53 0.76 6.97
C ILE A 58 18.67 0.28 6.09
N GLY A 59 19.67 -0.35 6.71
CA GLY A 59 20.86 -0.84 6.02
C GLY A 59 20.55 -1.92 4.99
N LEU A 60 21.60 -2.35 4.28
CA LEU A 60 21.48 -3.31 3.20
C LEU A 60 20.86 -4.64 3.68
N HIS A 61 19.72 -5.01 3.10
CA HIS A 61 18.99 -6.23 3.44
C HIS A 61 18.40 -6.92 2.20
N PRO A 62 18.28 -8.26 2.21
CA PRO A 62 17.89 -9.02 1.03
C PRO A 62 16.37 -9.19 0.90
N HIS A 63 15.90 -9.27 -0.35
CA HIS A 63 14.55 -9.68 -0.74
C HIS A 63 14.61 -10.64 -1.92
N GLN A 64 13.61 -11.52 -2.06
CA GLN A 64 13.55 -12.52 -3.13
C GLN A 64 12.12 -12.97 -3.41
N GLY A 65 11.74 -13.05 -4.68
CA GLY A 65 10.50 -13.68 -5.16
C GLY A 65 9.21 -12.86 -5.03
N PHE A 66 9.26 -11.62 -4.55
CA PHE A 66 8.09 -10.75 -4.39
C PHE A 66 8.32 -9.30 -4.85
N GLU A 67 7.22 -8.52 -4.91
CA GLU A 67 7.25 -7.11 -5.28
C GLU A 67 7.15 -6.21 -4.06
N ILE A 68 8.06 -5.24 -3.94
CA ILE A 68 8.06 -4.21 -2.89
C ILE A 68 7.63 -2.90 -3.53
N CYS A 69 6.54 -2.31 -3.05
CA CYS A 69 6.08 -1.01 -3.51
C CYS A 69 6.21 0.05 -2.41
N SER A 70 6.93 1.11 -2.71
CA SER A 70 7.12 2.27 -1.83
C SER A 70 6.36 3.47 -2.39
N PHE A 71 5.35 3.95 -1.65
CA PHE A 71 4.51 5.10 -2.00
C PHE A 71 4.87 6.28 -1.11
N ILE A 72 5.36 7.38 -1.67
CA ILE A 72 5.83 8.51 -0.87
C ILE A 72 4.67 9.45 -0.55
N LEU A 73 4.16 9.39 0.68
CA LEU A 73 2.99 10.17 1.11
C LEU A 73 3.36 11.62 1.44
N SER A 74 4.52 11.81 2.07
CA SER A 74 5.11 13.10 2.42
C SER A 74 6.64 13.00 2.49
N GLY A 75 7.33 14.13 2.29
CA GLY A 75 8.78 14.20 2.38
C GLY A 75 9.49 13.52 1.21
N LYS A 76 10.59 12.81 1.51
CA LYS A 76 11.46 12.16 0.53
C LYS A 76 12.12 10.92 1.12
N ILE A 77 12.41 9.95 0.27
CA ILE A 77 13.27 8.83 0.61
C ILE A 77 14.42 8.74 -0.39
N ASN A 78 15.57 8.23 0.07
CA ASN A 78 16.63 7.77 -0.81
C ASN A 78 16.62 6.24 -0.79
N HIS A 79 16.71 5.63 -1.96
CA HIS A 79 16.79 4.18 -2.12
C HIS A 79 18.12 3.83 -2.79
N TYR A 80 18.73 2.73 -2.36
CA TYR A 80 19.93 2.14 -2.97
C TYR A 80 19.71 0.64 -3.16
N ASP A 81 20.15 0.08 -4.28
CA ASP A 81 20.15 -1.37 -4.49
C ASP A 81 21.45 -1.85 -5.17
N THR A 82 21.70 -3.16 -5.07
CA THR A 82 22.93 -3.79 -5.57
C THR A 82 23.02 -3.93 -7.09
N LYS A 83 21.97 -3.63 -7.86
CA LYS A 83 22.01 -3.69 -9.34
C LYS A 83 22.06 -2.30 -9.99
N GLN A 84 21.61 -1.23 -9.32
CA GLN A 84 21.86 0.15 -9.76
C GLN A 84 23.11 0.78 -9.16
N GLU A 85 23.56 0.28 -7.99
CA GLU A 85 24.78 0.73 -7.28
C GLU A 85 24.84 2.25 -7.02
N ARG A 86 23.68 2.90 -6.88
CA ARG A 86 23.58 4.33 -6.62
C ARG A 86 22.34 4.67 -5.81
N TRP A 87 22.39 5.79 -5.09
CA TRP A 87 21.23 6.34 -4.39
C TRP A 87 20.31 7.09 -5.35
N ILE A 88 19.02 6.83 -5.24
CA ILE A 88 17.95 7.49 -5.99
C ILE A 88 16.99 8.13 -5.02
N THR A 89 16.75 9.43 -5.20
CA THR A 89 15.77 10.18 -4.38
C THR A 89 14.39 10.11 -5.00
N LEU A 90 13.44 9.62 -4.21
CA LEU A 90 12.01 9.67 -4.48
C LEU A 90 11.37 10.76 -3.62
N ARG A 91 10.43 11.49 -4.22
CA ARG A 91 9.75 12.64 -3.59
C ARG A 91 8.28 12.31 -3.37
N GLN A 92 7.63 13.13 -2.56
CA GLN A 92 6.18 13.03 -2.35
C GLN A 92 5.41 12.84 -3.67
N GLY A 93 4.56 11.81 -3.70
CA GLY A 93 3.76 11.42 -4.85
C GLY A 93 4.44 10.45 -5.81
N ASP A 94 5.76 10.25 -5.70
CA ASP A 94 6.48 9.21 -6.44
C ASP A 94 6.09 7.82 -5.91
N VAL A 95 6.18 6.82 -6.79
CA VAL A 95 6.02 5.41 -6.44
C VAL A 95 7.17 4.63 -7.00
N GLN A 96 7.79 3.79 -6.18
CA GLN A 96 8.76 2.80 -6.63
C GLN A 96 8.18 1.41 -6.51
N ILE A 97 8.51 0.56 -7.49
CA ILE A 97 8.33 -0.88 -7.40
C ILE A 97 9.67 -1.58 -7.61
N ILE A 98 10.04 -2.45 -6.68
CA ILE A 98 11.15 -3.38 -6.81
C ILE A 98 10.56 -4.78 -7.00
N ARG A 99 10.83 -5.38 -8.16
CA ARG A 99 10.59 -6.80 -8.41
C ARG A 99 11.85 -7.54 -8.01
N SER A 100 11.84 -8.19 -6.84
CA SER A 100 13.05 -8.80 -6.28
C SER A 100 13.55 -10.02 -7.08
N GLY A 101 12.68 -10.69 -7.83
CA GLY A 101 13.06 -11.77 -8.73
C GLY A 101 13.85 -12.88 -8.03
N SER A 102 14.95 -13.32 -8.64
CA SER A 102 15.91 -14.28 -8.08
C SER A 102 16.68 -13.77 -6.87
N GLY A 103 16.60 -12.48 -6.53
CA GLY A 103 17.20 -11.88 -5.35
C GLY A 103 17.77 -10.49 -5.63
N ILE A 104 17.59 -9.59 -4.66
CA ILE A 104 18.21 -8.26 -4.63
C ILE A 104 18.48 -7.87 -3.17
N SER A 105 19.52 -7.09 -2.93
CA SER A 105 19.68 -6.40 -1.66
C SER A 105 19.53 -4.90 -1.85
N HIS A 106 18.84 -4.25 -0.92
CA HIS A 106 18.58 -2.82 -1.00
C HIS A 106 18.66 -2.14 0.38
N SER A 107 18.80 -0.81 0.38
CA SER A 107 18.81 0.06 1.54
C SER A 107 17.85 1.21 1.32
N GLU A 108 17.22 1.66 2.39
CA GLU A 108 16.21 2.71 2.34
C GLU A 108 16.54 3.76 3.40
N GLU A 109 16.69 5.01 2.99
CA GLU A 109 16.86 6.15 3.88
C GLU A 109 15.59 7.01 3.81
N LEU A 110 14.84 7.04 4.91
CA LEU A 110 13.76 7.99 5.07
C LEU A 110 14.38 9.31 5.57
N LEU A 111 14.18 10.40 4.83
CA LEU A 111 14.60 11.72 5.29
C LEU A 111 13.72 12.18 6.44
N GLU A 112 14.10 13.23 7.16
CA GLU A 112 13.27 13.83 8.21
C GLU A 112 11.86 14.18 7.70
N LYS A 113 10.86 14.05 8.58
CA LYS A 113 9.45 14.36 8.31
C LYS A 113 8.90 13.69 7.05
N SER A 114 9.35 12.46 6.78
CA SER A 114 8.90 11.68 5.63
C SER A 114 7.93 10.59 6.06
N GLU A 115 6.96 10.31 5.22
CA GLU A 115 5.89 9.34 5.46
C GLU A 115 5.71 8.50 4.19
N ILE A 116 5.70 7.19 4.33
CA ILE A 116 5.56 6.24 3.22
C ILE A 116 4.55 5.14 3.55
N PHE A 117 3.94 4.59 2.50
CA PHE A 117 3.53 3.19 2.56
C PHE A 117 4.62 2.31 1.97
N GLN A 118 4.93 1.23 2.66
CA GLN A 118 5.71 0.12 2.15
C GLN A 118 4.80 -1.12 2.10
N ILE A 119 4.45 -1.56 0.90
CA ILE A 119 3.44 -2.60 0.65
C ILE A 119 4.06 -3.70 -0.20
N TRP A 120 3.94 -4.96 0.23
CA TRP A 120 4.53 -6.10 -0.47
C TRP A 120 3.45 -7.01 -1.04
N PHE A 121 3.67 -7.42 -2.29
CA PHE A 121 2.74 -8.20 -3.07
C PHE A 121 3.35 -9.51 -3.56
N ASP A 122 2.53 -10.56 -3.60
CA ASP A 122 2.90 -11.85 -4.17
C ASP A 122 2.68 -11.84 -5.70
N PRO A 123 3.73 -11.91 -6.53
CA PRO A 123 3.62 -12.38 -7.91
C PRO A 123 3.54 -13.91 -7.94
N ASP A 124 3.43 -14.48 -9.14
CA ASP A 124 3.60 -15.92 -9.32
C ASP A 124 5.06 -16.30 -9.00
N LEU A 125 5.30 -16.83 -7.79
CA LEU A 125 6.63 -17.10 -7.27
C LEU A 125 7.44 -18.02 -8.19
N SER A 126 6.79 -18.99 -8.85
CA SER A 126 7.46 -19.92 -9.77
C SER A 126 8.12 -19.21 -10.96
N LYS A 127 7.52 -18.08 -11.39
CA LYS A 127 8.05 -17.23 -12.45
C LYS A 127 9.01 -16.20 -11.90
N SER A 128 8.66 -15.56 -10.78
CA SER A 128 9.47 -14.50 -10.16
C SER A 128 10.89 -14.97 -9.86
N LEU A 129 11.06 -16.18 -9.30
CA LEU A 129 12.39 -16.73 -8.96
C LEU A 129 13.29 -16.98 -10.19
N SER A 130 12.72 -17.07 -11.40
CA SER A 130 13.47 -17.26 -12.64
C SER A 130 13.84 -15.96 -13.35
N GLN A 131 13.39 -14.82 -12.83
CA GLN A 131 13.63 -13.50 -13.40
C GLN A 131 14.70 -12.75 -12.60
N GLU A 132 15.52 -11.96 -13.29
CA GLU A 132 16.39 -11.01 -12.60
C GLU A 132 15.57 -9.93 -11.90
N ALA A 133 16.13 -9.39 -10.82
CA ALA A 133 15.54 -8.24 -10.15
C ALA A 133 15.39 -7.04 -11.10
N SER A 134 14.30 -6.29 -10.99
CA SER A 134 14.06 -5.09 -11.79
C SER A 134 13.26 -4.05 -11.01
N TYR A 135 13.18 -2.83 -11.54
CA TYR A 135 12.56 -1.71 -10.84
C TYR A 135 12.04 -0.68 -11.81
N ASP A 136 10.99 0.01 -11.37
CA ASP A 136 10.49 1.21 -12.02
C ASP A 136 10.21 2.26 -10.94
N ASP A 137 10.59 3.50 -11.24
CA ASP A 137 10.20 4.68 -10.47
C ASP A 137 9.19 5.48 -11.30
N TYR A 138 8.01 5.72 -10.74
CA TYR A 138 6.93 6.46 -11.38
C TYR A 138 6.75 7.82 -10.72
N LYS A 139 6.53 8.84 -11.55
CA LYS A 139 6.22 10.20 -11.11
C LYS A 139 4.71 10.43 -11.08
N PRO A 140 4.21 11.45 -10.34
CA PRO A 140 2.78 11.77 -10.32
C PRO A 140 2.12 11.88 -11.70
N GLU A 141 2.83 12.41 -12.70
CA GLU A 141 2.41 12.56 -14.09
C GLU A 141 2.29 11.25 -14.88
N ASP A 142 2.79 10.12 -14.35
CA ASP A 142 2.65 8.80 -14.94
C ASP A 142 1.31 8.14 -14.60
N PHE A 143 0.54 8.73 -13.69
CA PHE A 143 -0.74 8.22 -13.20
C PHE A 143 -1.93 8.89 -13.88
N HIS A 144 -3.03 8.15 -13.98
CA HIS A 144 -4.26 8.68 -14.55
C HIS A 144 -5.07 9.42 -13.48
N GLU A 145 -5.49 10.65 -13.76
CA GLU A 145 -6.25 11.48 -12.84
C GLU A 145 -7.63 11.85 -13.40
N GLU A 146 -8.64 11.71 -12.54
CA GLU A 146 -10.01 12.15 -12.79
C GLU A 146 -10.35 13.22 -11.74
N LYS A 147 -10.63 14.45 -12.16
CA LYS A 147 -10.88 15.58 -11.25
C LYS A 147 -12.21 16.26 -11.53
N SER A 148 -13.02 16.37 -10.49
CA SER A 148 -14.20 17.23 -10.43
C SER A 148 -14.00 18.32 -9.36
N LYS A 149 -15.04 19.15 -9.13
CA LYS A 149 -15.01 20.15 -8.05
C LYS A 149 -14.95 19.54 -6.65
N GLU A 150 -15.44 18.31 -6.48
CA GLU A 150 -15.76 17.72 -5.18
C GLU A 150 -14.98 16.42 -4.89
N ILE A 151 -14.55 15.76 -5.97
CA ILE A 151 -13.89 14.47 -5.93
C ILE A 151 -12.72 14.51 -6.88
N TYR A 152 -11.57 14.06 -6.38
CA TYR A 152 -10.39 13.75 -7.17
C TYR A 152 -10.05 12.28 -6.96
N LYS A 153 -9.74 11.58 -8.06
CA LYS A 153 -9.29 10.20 -8.06
C LYS A 153 -8.02 10.10 -8.90
N LYS A 154 -6.98 9.50 -8.32
CA LYS A 154 -5.77 9.09 -9.02
C LYS A 154 -5.76 7.57 -9.12
N THR A 155 -5.59 7.04 -10.33
CA THR A 155 -5.34 5.63 -10.58
C THR A 155 -3.83 5.42 -10.69
N ILE A 156 -3.24 4.86 -9.63
CA ILE A 156 -1.80 4.62 -9.51
C ILE A 156 -1.44 3.33 -10.25
N CYS A 157 -2.19 2.25 -10.07
CA CYS A 157 -2.09 1.02 -10.85
C CYS A 157 -3.47 0.63 -11.37
N GLY A 158 -3.59 0.33 -12.67
CA GLY A 158 -4.87 0.03 -13.32
C GLY A 158 -5.02 0.73 -14.67
N PRO A 159 -6.21 0.68 -15.28
CA PRO A 159 -6.46 1.28 -16.59
C PRO A 159 -6.04 2.75 -16.67
N GLY A 160 -5.29 3.10 -17.72
CA GLY A 160 -4.80 4.47 -17.96
C GLY A 160 -3.51 4.85 -17.24
N SER A 161 -3.12 4.14 -16.18
CA SER A 161 -1.82 4.36 -15.53
C SER A 161 -0.66 3.73 -16.32
N LYS A 162 0.56 4.27 -16.18
CA LYS A 162 1.78 3.63 -16.67
C LYS A 162 2.34 2.57 -15.71
N MET A 163 1.97 2.58 -14.43
CA MET A 163 2.47 1.59 -13.47
C MET A 163 2.11 0.17 -13.89
N ARG A 164 3.09 -0.73 -13.83
CA ARG A 164 2.92 -2.16 -14.07
C ARG A 164 3.31 -2.94 -12.82
N MET A 165 2.73 -4.12 -12.66
CA MET A 165 3.01 -5.06 -11.58
C MET A 165 2.92 -6.49 -12.13
N ASP A 166 3.74 -7.40 -11.62
CA ASP A 166 3.67 -8.82 -11.93
C ASP A 166 2.56 -9.52 -11.14
N SER A 167 2.29 -9.03 -9.92
CA SER A 167 1.16 -9.40 -9.08
C SER A 167 -0.16 -9.15 -9.80
N LYS A 168 -0.94 -10.22 -10.01
CA LYS A 168 -2.13 -10.16 -10.86
C LYS A 168 -3.33 -9.57 -10.12
N GLY A 169 -4.14 -8.83 -10.85
CA GLY A 169 -5.43 -8.31 -10.36
C GLY A 169 -5.33 -7.17 -9.33
N ILE A 170 -4.16 -6.56 -9.18
CA ILE A 170 -3.97 -5.38 -8.34
C ILE A 170 -4.34 -4.10 -9.10
N GLU A 171 -5.26 -3.33 -8.53
CA GLU A 171 -5.48 -1.92 -8.92
C GLU A 171 -5.34 -1.04 -7.68
N ILE A 172 -4.75 0.14 -7.84
CA ILE A 172 -4.39 1.02 -6.72
C ILE A 172 -4.88 2.43 -7.04
N PHE A 173 -5.55 3.04 -6.07
CA PHE A 173 -6.16 4.35 -6.21
C PHE A 173 -5.87 5.25 -5.00
N GLU A 174 -5.83 6.55 -5.24
CA GLU A 174 -5.91 7.57 -4.21
C GLU A 174 -7.15 8.43 -4.48
N TYR A 175 -7.95 8.68 -3.44
CA TYR A 175 -9.10 9.57 -3.51
C TYR A 175 -8.87 10.78 -2.62
N LYS A 176 -9.34 11.94 -3.08
CA LYS A 176 -9.59 13.12 -2.25
C LYS A 176 -11.05 13.50 -2.41
N VAL A 177 -11.77 13.62 -1.30
CA VAL A 177 -13.20 13.91 -1.27
C VAL A 177 -13.44 15.10 -0.36
N SER A 178 -14.13 16.12 -0.86
CA SER A 178 -14.46 17.29 -0.06
C SER A 178 -15.43 16.96 1.07
N LYS A 179 -15.37 17.75 2.14
CA LYS A 179 -16.29 17.66 3.27
C LYS A 179 -17.76 17.64 2.82
N ASN A 180 -18.56 16.79 3.48
CA ASN A 180 -19.98 16.55 3.22
C ASN A 180 -20.28 16.00 1.82
N LYS A 181 -19.27 15.49 1.10
CA LYS A 181 -19.42 14.80 -0.19
C LYS A 181 -19.24 13.31 0.00
N ASN A 182 -19.64 12.57 -1.02
CA ASN A 182 -19.62 11.11 -1.01
C ASN A 182 -19.08 10.59 -2.32
N VAL A 183 -18.49 9.41 -2.26
CA VAL A 183 -18.08 8.65 -3.43
C VAL A 183 -18.62 7.23 -3.31
N ASP A 184 -19.23 6.75 -4.38
CA ASP A 184 -19.69 5.38 -4.47
C ASP A 184 -18.61 4.54 -5.15
N VAL A 185 -17.95 3.66 -4.38
CA VAL A 185 -16.95 2.74 -4.93
C VAL A 185 -17.63 1.43 -5.27
N LYS A 186 -17.68 1.09 -6.57
CA LYS A 186 -18.18 -0.20 -7.05
C LYS A 186 -17.25 -1.31 -6.54
N GLN A 187 -17.84 -2.29 -5.88
CA GLN A 187 -17.16 -3.50 -5.44
C GLN A 187 -17.42 -4.65 -6.41
N GLU A 188 -16.51 -5.61 -6.42
CA GLU A 188 -16.57 -6.80 -7.25
C GLU A 188 -16.43 -8.03 -6.35
N LYS A 189 -17.34 -9.00 -6.49
CA LYS A 189 -17.41 -10.18 -5.61
C LYS A 189 -16.11 -11.01 -5.57
N GLU A 190 -15.39 -11.01 -6.69
CA GLU A 190 -14.12 -11.73 -6.85
C GLU A 190 -12.92 -10.92 -6.36
N ASN A 191 -13.15 -9.77 -5.73
CA ASN A 191 -12.11 -8.87 -5.23
C ASN A 191 -12.30 -8.52 -3.76
N ILE A 192 -11.21 -8.02 -3.19
CA ILE A 192 -11.14 -7.43 -1.86
C ILE A 192 -10.69 -6.00 -2.06
N TYR A 193 -11.43 -5.05 -1.52
CA TYR A 193 -11.05 -3.64 -1.53
C TYR A 193 -10.55 -3.26 -0.15
N SER A 194 -9.29 -2.88 -0.08
CA SER A 194 -8.59 -2.52 1.14
C SER A 194 -8.34 -1.02 1.14
N TYR A 195 -8.65 -0.36 2.23
CA TYR A 195 -8.66 1.08 2.35
C TYR A 195 -7.78 1.51 3.51
N PHE A 196 -7.09 2.64 3.34
CA PHE A 196 -6.36 3.31 4.41
C PHE A 196 -6.72 4.80 4.41
N LEU A 197 -7.21 5.33 5.53
CA LEU A 197 -7.54 6.75 5.65
C LEU A 197 -6.28 7.55 6.01
N ILE A 198 -5.75 8.32 5.05
CA ILE A 198 -4.53 9.12 5.24
C ILE A 198 -4.84 10.42 6.00
N GLU A 199 -5.94 11.09 5.62
CA GLU A 199 -6.39 12.36 6.22
C GLU A 199 -7.92 12.42 6.25
N GLY A 200 -8.48 13.17 7.22
CA GLY A 200 -9.91 13.42 7.34
C GLY A 200 -10.65 12.43 8.23
N SER A 201 -11.97 12.34 8.01
CA SER A 201 -12.90 11.41 8.67
C SER A 201 -13.92 10.93 7.64
N LEU A 202 -14.17 9.63 7.63
CA LEU A 202 -15.17 9.01 6.75
C LEU A 202 -16.26 8.32 7.56
N ARG A 203 -17.45 8.22 6.96
CA ARG A 203 -18.54 7.38 7.44
C ARG A 203 -18.94 6.37 6.37
N ILE A 204 -19.04 5.11 6.78
CA ILE A 204 -19.52 4.00 5.95
C ILE A 204 -20.56 3.23 6.76
N ASP A 205 -21.79 3.19 6.27
CA ASP A 205 -22.95 2.73 7.03
C ASP A 205 -23.01 3.40 8.42
N ASN A 206 -22.92 2.63 9.50
CA ASN A 206 -22.92 3.15 10.89
C ASN A 206 -21.51 3.26 11.49
N ASN A 207 -20.45 3.08 10.69
CA ASN A 207 -19.07 3.08 11.17
C ASN A 207 -18.37 4.40 10.84
N THR A 208 -17.75 5.01 11.85
CA THR A 208 -16.81 6.12 11.68
C THR A 208 -15.40 5.58 11.48
N ILE A 209 -14.71 6.06 10.45
CA ILE A 209 -13.33 5.75 10.10
C ILE A 209 -12.49 6.99 10.32
N GLU A 210 -11.46 6.86 11.17
CA GLU A 210 -10.60 7.96 11.60
C GLU A 210 -9.22 7.88 10.90
N LYS A 211 -8.47 8.99 10.92
CA LYS A 211 -7.12 9.02 10.33
C LYS A 211 -6.25 7.87 10.83
N GLY A 212 -5.66 7.15 9.88
CA GLY A 212 -4.78 6.00 10.10
C GLY A 212 -5.51 4.68 10.28
N ASP A 213 -6.85 4.66 10.28
CA ASP A 213 -7.60 3.42 10.24
C ASP A 213 -7.44 2.74 8.88
N PHE A 214 -7.42 1.41 8.94
CA PHE A 214 -7.44 0.53 7.78
C PHE A 214 -8.73 -0.27 7.79
N PHE A 215 -9.31 -0.54 6.63
CA PHE A 215 -10.47 -1.41 6.55
C PHE A 215 -10.52 -2.19 5.24
N LYS A 216 -11.09 -3.40 5.29
CA LYS A 216 -11.36 -4.23 4.11
C LYS A 216 -12.85 -4.29 3.90
N VAL A 217 -13.26 -4.21 2.64
CA VAL A 217 -14.65 -4.38 2.25
C VAL A 217 -14.80 -5.57 1.32
N HIS A 218 -15.77 -6.41 1.66
CA HIS A 218 -16.25 -7.50 0.82
C HIS A 218 -17.73 -7.26 0.52
N SER A 219 -18.03 -6.91 -0.72
CA SER A 219 -19.41 -6.66 -1.15
C SER A 219 -19.57 -6.93 -2.64
N ASP A 220 -20.78 -7.30 -3.03
CA ASP A 220 -21.24 -7.39 -4.42
C ASP A 220 -21.98 -6.12 -4.86
N LYS A 221 -22.00 -5.08 -4.01
CA LYS A 221 -22.71 -3.82 -4.22
C LYS A 221 -21.75 -2.63 -4.16
N LYS A 222 -22.25 -1.46 -4.56
CA LYS A 222 -21.56 -0.19 -4.32
C LYS A 222 -21.44 0.06 -2.81
N VAL A 223 -20.29 0.54 -2.39
CA VAL A 223 -20.06 1.04 -1.03
C VAL A 223 -20.03 2.54 -1.10
N ARG A 224 -20.95 3.17 -0.38
CA ARG A 224 -21.02 4.62 -0.27
C ARG A 224 -20.09 5.07 0.85
N ILE A 225 -19.12 5.89 0.51
CA ILE A 225 -18.16 6.47 1.45
C ILE A 225 -18.52 7.95 1.58
N GLU A 226 -18.92 8.35 2.78
CA GLU A 226 -19.28 9.74 3.10
C GLU A 226 -18.10 10.42 3.80
N SER A 227 -17.72 11.61 3.34
CA SER A 227 -16.61 12.36 3.91
C SER A 227 -17.12 13.37 4.91
N GLU A 228 -16.85 13.18 6.20
CA GLU A 228 -17.28 14.09 7.27
C GLU A 228 -16.36 15.32 7.38
N LEU A 229 -15.12 15.19 6.91
CA LEU A 229 -14.14 16.26 6.70
C LEU A 229 -13.62 16.22 5.26
N ASP A 230 -12.73 17.14 4.87
CA ASP A 230 -11.94 16.92 3.66
C ASP A 230 -11.04 15.70 3.90
N SER A 231 -11.19 14.66 3.08
CA SER A 231 -10.54 13.37 3.33
C SER A 231 -9.70 12.92 2.16
N LYS A 232 -8.58 12.28 2.50
CA LYS A 232 -7.66 11.63 1.57
C LYS A 232 -7.52 10.17 1.98
N PHE A 233 -7.83 9.24 1.09
CA PHE A 233 -7.71 7.81 1.38
C PHE A 233 -7.14 7.03 0.20
N PHE A 234 -6.44 5.95 0.55
CA PHE A 234 -5.78 5.03 -0.37
C PHE A 234 -6.61 3.76 -0.50
N VAL A 235 -6.68 3.20 -1.70
CA VAL A 235 -7.48 2.00 -1.98
C VAL A 235 -6.66 1.02 -2.80
N ILE A 236 -6.66 -0.24 -2.39
CA ILE A 236 -6.16 -1.36 -3.19
C ILE A 236 -7.31 -2.31 -3.47
N LYS A 237 -7.60 -2.52 -4.76
CA LYS A 237 -8.38 -3.65 -5.22
C LYS A 237 -7.42 -4.82 -5.45
N SER A 238 -7.69 -5.95 -4.83
CA SER A 238 -6.92 -7.19 -4.96
C SER A 238 -7.84 -8.37 -5.26
N PRO A 239 -7.38 -9.44 -5.94
CA PRO A 239 -8.24 -10.58 -6.22
C PRO A 239 -8.50 -11.38 -4.94
N ARG A 240 -9.72 -11.87 -4.73
CA ARG A 240 -10.01 -12.74 -3.58
C ARG A 240 -9.23 -14.06 -3.65
N ARG A 241 -8.99 -14.55 -4.87
CA ARG A 241 -8.15 -15.71 -5.18
C ARG A 241 -7.30 -15.42 -6.40
N THR A 242 -6.03 -15.78 -6.33
CA THR A 242 -5.08 -15.72 -7.44
C THR A 242 -5.06 -17.04 -8.20
N SER A 243 -4.48 -17.04 -9.39
CA SER A 243 -4.20 -18.27 -10.16
C SER A 243 -2.90 -18.98 -9.73
N TYR A 244 -2.20 -18.44 -8.74
CA TYR A 244 -0.95 -18.93 -8.17
C TYR A 244 -1.01 -18.86 -6.64
N VAL A 245 -0.21 -19.70 -5.98
CA VAL A 245 -0.21 -19.79 -4.51
C VAL A 245 0.45 -18.55 -3.89
N THR A 246 -0.23 -17.92 -2.93
CA THR A 246 0.27 -16.72 -2.23
C THR A 246 0.89 -17.02 -0.87
N TYR A 247 1.56 -16.04 -0.26
CA TYR A 247 2.08 -16.17 1.10
C TYR A 247 0.98 -16.55 2.10
N ALA A 248 -0.20 -15.95 1.95
CA ALA A 248 -1.36 -16.20 2.81
C ALA A 248 -1.83 -17.66 2.76
N GLU A 249 -1.76 -18.29 1.60
CA GLU A 249 -2.21 -19.67 1.39
C GLU A 249 -1.17 -20.70 1.85
N LYS A 250 0.14 -20.43 1.65
CA LYS A 250 1.21 -21.36 2.05
C LYS A 250 1.27 -21.65 3.54
N ARG A 251 0.74 -20.76 4.39
CA ARG A 251 0.73 -20.94 5.85
C ARG A 251 -0.50 -21.66 6.39
N ILE A 252 -1.44 -22.04 5.52
CA ILE A 252 -2.63 -22.83 5.87
C ILE A 252 -2.40 -24.34 5.61
N ILE A 253 -1.33 -24.68 4.87
CA ILE A 253 -0.88 -26.04 4.54
C ILE A 253 0.28 -26.42 5.46
#